data_AF-A0A1I6BRE4-F1
#
_entry.id   AF-A0A1I6BRE4-F1
#
_cell.length_a   1.000
_cell.length_b   1.000
_cell.length_c   1.000
_cell.angle_alpha   90.00
_cell.angle_beta   90.00
_cell.angle_gamma   90.00
#
_symmetry.space_group_name_H-M   'P 1'
#
loop_
_entity.id
_entity.type
_entity.pdbx_description
1 polymer ?
#
loop_
_entity_poly.entity_id
_entity_poly.type
_entity_poly.pdbx_seq_one_letter_code
_entity_poly.pdbx_strand_id
1 'polypeptide(L)' 'MDDKIKEKIKNWVLIIMIASIIGAFVLFFLGHYKLAMGLSGFFMALAYFISEWTSDKNADYVYRSTNKNKW' A
#
# COMPACT_ATOMS: atom_id res chain seq x y z
N MET A 1 3.37 -13.05 13.44
CA MET A 1 3.53 -13.34 12.00
C MET A 1 5.01 -13.39 11.73
N ASP A 2 5.49 -14.48 11.14
CA ASP A 2 6.91 -14.65 10.78
C ASP A 2 7.36 -13.49 9.87
N ASP A 3 8.55 -12.92 10.09
CA ASP A 3 9.01 -11.73 9.36
C ASP A 3 9.08 -11.98 7.84
N LYS A 4 9.38 -13.23 7.45
CA LYS A 4 9.35 -13.70 6.06
C LYS A 4 7.96 -13.63 5.43
N ILE A 5 6.92 -13.93 6.20
CA ILE A 5 5.52 -13.85 5.74
C ILE A 5 5.12 -12.39 5.54
N LYS A 6 5.57 -11.51 6.43
CA LYS A 6 5.29 -10.06 6.35
C LYS A 6 5.92 -9.41 5.12
N GLU A 7 7.18 -9.73 4.81
CA GLU A 7 7.82 -9.26 3.57
C GLU A 7 7.13 -9.79 2.31
N LYS A 8 6.75 -11.08 2.31
CA LYS A 8 6.03 -11.67 1.18
C LYS A 8 4.69 -10.98 0.93
N ILE A 9 3.93 -10.70 1.99
CA ILE A 9 2.67 -9.94 1.90
C ILE A 9 2.92 -8.53 1.35
N LYS A 10 3.95 -7.83 1.84
CA LYS A 10 4.30 -6.48 1.35
C LYS A 10 4.61 -6.48 -0.16
N ASN A 11 5.39 -7.45 -0.64
CA ASN A 11 5.68 -7.58 -2.06
C ASN A 11 4.43 -7.88 -2.90
N TRP A 12 3.57 -8.79 -2.44
CA TRP A 12 2.31 -9.10 -3.13
C TRP A 12 1.40 -7.87 -3.22
N VAL A 13 1.28 -7.11 -2.14
CA VAL A 13 0.49 -5.87 -2.11
C VAL A 13 1.02 -4.85 -3.11
N LEU A 14 2.35 -4.67 -3.18
CA LEU A 14 2.98 -3.78 -4.18
C LEU A 14 2.69 -4.20 -5.62
N ILE A 15 2.78 -5.50 -5.93
CA ILE A 15 2.48 -6.04 -7.26
C ILE A 15 1.02 -5.77 -7.62
N ILE A 16 0.09 -6.00 -6.68
CA ILE A 16 -1.34 -5.75 -6.88
C ILE A 16 -1.61 -4.26 -7.11
N MET A 17 -0.94 -3.37 -6.38
CA MET A 17 -1.04 -1.92 -6.57
C MET A 17 -0.62 -1.50 -7.98
N ILE A 18 0.52 -1.98 -8.47
CA ILE A 18 1.01 -1.65 -9.81
C ILE A 18 0.08 -2.21 -10.89
N ALA A 19 -0.33 -3.47 -10.76
CA ALA A 19 -1.25 -4.11 -11.68
C ALA A 19 -2.62 -3.41 -11.73
N SER A 20 -3.10 -2.92 -10.58
CA SER A 20 -4.35 -2.16 -10.47
C SER A 20 -4.29 -0.83 -11.24
N ILE A 21 -3.18 -0.09 -11.15
CA ILE A 21 -3.02 1.17 -11.90
C ILE A 21 -3.04 0.89 -13.41
N ILE A 22 -2.27 -0.10 -13.86
CA ILE A 22 -2.21 -0.47 -15.28
C ILE A 22 -3.59 -0.94 -15.76
N GLY A 23 -4.28 -1.77 -14.97
CA GLY A 23 -5.62 -2.23 -15.26
C GLY A 23 -6.65 -1.10 -15.36
N ALA A 24 -6.61 -0.14 -14.43
CA ALA A 24 -7.48 1.03 -14.46
C ALA A 24 -7.22 1.90 -15.70
N PHE A 25 -5.96 2.09 -16.07
CA PHE A 25 -5.57 2.79 -17.29
C PHE A 25 -6.15 2.10 -18.53
N VAL A 26 -5.93 0.79 -18.69
CA VAL A 26 -6.46 0.02 -19.83
C VAL A 26 -7.99 0.09 -19.88
N LEU A 27 -8.69 -0.13 -18.75
CA LEU A 27 -10.15 -0.06 -18.67
C LEU A 27 -10.71 1.32 -19.05
N PHE A 28 -9.97 2.39 -18.73
CA PHE A 28 -10.34 3.75 -19.12
C PHE A 28 -10.32 3.94 -20.65
N PHE A 29 -9.29 3.42 -21.33
CA PHE A 29 -9.19 3.45 -22.80
C PHE A 29 -10.20 2.54 -23.50
N LEU A 30 -10.60 1.44 -22.88
CA LEU A 30 -11.70 0.59 -23.36
C LEU A 30 -13.09 1.22 -23.17
N GLY A 31 -13.20 2.39 -22.54
CA GLY A 31 -14.48 3.06 -22.30
C GLY A 31 -15.28 2.50 -21.12
N HIS A 32 -14.69 1.60 -20.31
CA HIS A 32 -15.30 1.04 -19.11
C HIS A 32 -15.14 1.97 -17.90
N TYR A 33 -15.58 3.22 -18.02
CA TYR A 33 -15.34 4.28 -17.03
C TYR A 33 -15.86 3.95 -15.62
N LYS A 34 -17.02 3.28 -15.51
CA LYS A 34 -17.58 2.87 -14.21
C LYS A 34 -16.68 1.87 -13.48
N LEU A 35 -16.13 0.90 -14.21
CA LEU A 35 -15.21 -0.10 -13.65
C LEU A 35 -13.87 0.55 -13.32
N ALA A 36 -13.34 1.40 -14.19
CA ALA A 36 -12.12 2.15 -13.93
C ALA A 36 -12.23 3.01 -12.66
N MET A 37 -13.35 3.72 -12.49
CA MET A 37 -13.60 4.54 -11.31
C MET A 37 -13.68 3.70 -10.02
N GLY A 38 -14.37 2.56 -10.07
CA GLY A 38 -14.41 1.61 -8.96
C GLY A 38 -13.03 1.05 -8.61
N LEU A 39 -12.24 0.68 -9.62
CA LEU A 39 -10.88 0.15 -9.45
C LEU A 39 -9.93 1.19 -8.84
N SER A 40 -10.01 2.44 -9.31
CA SER A 40 -9.22 3.55 -8.78
C SER A 40 -9.61 3.90 -7.34
N GLY A 41 -10.90 3.87 -7.00
CA GLY A 41 -11.36 4.06 -5.62
C GLY A 41 -10.85 2.96 -4.69
N PHE A 42 -10.92 1.70 -5.13
CA PHE A 42 -10.39 0.57 -4.39
C PHE A 42 -8.87 0.67 -4.19
N PHE A 43 -8.14 1.05 -5.23
CA PHE A 43 -6.70 1.32 -5.15
C PHE A 43 -6.39 2.40 -4.11
N MET A 44 -7.15 3.49 -4.09
CA MET A 44 -6.94 4.61 -3.17
C MET A 44 -7.16 4.20 -1.72
N ALA A 45 -8.18 3.38 -1.45
CA ALA A 45 -8.43 2.82 -0.12
C ALA A 45 -7.27 1.91 0.36
N LEU A 46 -6.76 1.04 -0.52
CA LEU A 46 -5.59 0.21 -0.20
C LEU A 46 -4.34 1.05 0.04
N ALA A 47 -4.09 2.05 -0.81
CA ALA A 47 -2.94 2.94 -0.67
C ALA A 47 -2.98 3.70 0.67
N TYR A 48 -4.16 4.18 1.07
CA TYR A 48 -4.37 4.84 2.36
C TYR A 48 -4.06 3.90 3.53
N PHE A 49 -4.62 2.68 3.52
CA PHE A 49 -4.40 1.69 4.57
C PHE A 49 -2.92 1.31 4.73
N ILE A 50 -2.21 1.13 3.61
CA ILE A 50 -0.77 0.83 3.62
C ILE A 50 0.04 2.02 4.13
N SER A 51 -0.33 3.24 3.72
CA SER A 51 0.33 4.46 4.17
C SER A 51 0.20 4.64 5.67
N GLU A 52 -1.00 4.44 6.22
CA GLU A 52 -1.26 4.51 7.66
C GLU A 52 -0.49 3.44 8.43
N TRP A 53 -0.54 2.19 7.96
CA TRP A 53 0.23 1.08 8.56
C TRP A 53 1.75 1.31 8.53
N THR A 54 2.26 1.91 7.46
CA THR A 54 3.68 2.24 7.34
C THR A 54 4.05 3.42 8.23
N SER A 55 3.20 4.44 8.31
CA SER A 55 3.40 5.63 9.15
C SER A 55 3.44 5.27 10.62
N ASP A 56 2.52 4.43 11.09
CA ASP A 56 2.48 3.95 12.48
C ASP A 56 3.77 3.19 12.85
N LYS A 57 4.25 2.33 11.94
CA LYS A 57 5.52 1.61 12.13
C LYS A 57 6.75 2.54 12.10
N ASN A 58 6.71 3.59 11.30
CA ASN A 58 7.80 4.56 11.22
C ASN A 58 7.86 5.44 12.48
N ALA A 59 6.70 5.85 13.01
CA ALA A 59 6.60 6.59 14.26
C ALA A 59 7.15 5.79 15.46
N ASP A 60 6.81 4.50 15.54
CA ASP A 60 7.34 3.58 16.56
C ASP A 60 8.86 3.37 16.40
N TYR A 61 9.36 3.28 15.17
CA TYR A 61 10.80 3.20 14.88
C TYR A 61 11.58 4.44 15.36
N VAL A 62 11.07 5.64 15.05
CA VAL A 62 11.68 6.92 15.46
C VAL A 62 11.60 7.08 16.98
N TYR A 63 10.49 6.71 17.60
CA TYR A 63 10.34 6.76 19.05
C TYR A 63 11.34 5.81 19.75
N ARG A 64 11.47 4.58 19.26
CA ARG A 64 12.47 3.62 19.78
C ARG A 64 13.91 4.07 19.53
N SER A 65 14.25 4.62 18.36
CA SER A 65 15.62 5.08 18.09
C SER A 65 15.99 6.30 18.94
N THR A 66 15.05 7.22 19.13
CA THR A 66 15.24 8.44 19.92
C THR A 66 15.38 8.11 21.42
N ASN A 67 14.65 7.13 21.94
CA ASN A 67 14.82 6.69 23.33
C ASN A 67 16.06 5.80 23.53
N LYS A 68 16.50 5.03 22.54
CA LYS A 68 17.77 4.27 22.62
C LYS A 68 19.02 5.16 22.61
N ASN A 69 18.96 6.34 21.98
CA ASN A 69 20.07 7.30 21.96
C ASN A 69 20.07 8.27 23.16
N LYS A 70 19.09 8.16 24.07
CA LYS A 70 19.01 8.96 25.30
C LYS A 70 19.43 8.21 26.56
N TRP A 71 19.80 6.93 26.43
CA TRP A 71 20.43 6.07 27.44
C TRP A 71 21.75 5.54 26.88
#